data_AF-A0A0F2CFN6-F1
#
_entry.id   AF-A0A0F2CFN6-F1
#
_cell.length_a   1.000
_cell.length_b   1.000
_cell.length_c   1.000
_cell.angle_alpha   90.00
_cell.angle_beta   90.00
_cell.angle_gamma   90.00
#
_symmetry.space_group_name_H-M   'P 1'
#
loop_
_entity.id
_entity.type
_entity.pdbx_description
1 polymer ?
#
loop_
_entity_poly.entity_id
_entity_poly.type
_entity_poly.pdbx_seq_one_letter_code
_entity_poly.pdbx_strand_id
1 'polypeptide(L)'
;MTVGGVGWHEWHQYFGFGALPFQPVVVEDDDSIELAGAEWGPLRGGELDDLSGLDLPDGATVIAVGIPVDAGTEGVSCQAPVLVDQKTGREWRTARSEIGLLYDPDEPESCVKIDKGEYELIVPFVVPDDVEGPFWVDVWPQKAGGSFLRFSLEP
;
A
#
# COMPACT_ATOMS: atom_id res chain seq x y z
N MET A 1 -0.38 -3.46 45.29
CA MET A 1 -0.54 -3.99 43.93
C MET A 1 -0.89 -2.79 43.06
N THR A 2 0.11 -2.19 42.43
CA THR A 2 -0.09 -1.02 41.57
C THR A 2 -0.13 -1.54 40.15
N VAL A 3 -1.33 -1.62 39.57
CA VAL A 3 -1.49 -1.95 38.16
C VAL A 3 -1.04 -0.71 37.39
N GLY A 4 0.15 -0.77 36.80
CA GLY A 4 0.64 0.25 35.90
C GLY A 4 -0.23 0.26 34.66
N GLY A 5 -1.01 1.33 34.48
CA GLY A 5 -1.55 1.72 33.18
C GLY A 5 -0.40 2.21 32.31
N VAL A 6 0.38 1.25 31.82
CA VAL A 6 1.58 1.43 31.01
C VAL A 6 1.21 0.77 29.68
N GLY A 7 0.73 1.54 28.71
CA GLY A 7 0.19 0.92 27.50
C GLY A 7 -0.35 1.85 26.42
N TRP A 8 -0.71 3.09 26.73
CA TRP A 8 -1.25 4.02 25.72
C TRP A 8 -0.43 5.30 25.57
N HIS A 9 0.02 5.89 26.68
CA HIS A 9 0.71 7.18 26.65
C HIS A 9 2.20 7.12 26.25
N GLU A 10 2.83 5.95 26.34
CA GLU A 10 4.28 5.81 26.13
C GLU A 10 4.68 5.46 24.68
N TRP A 11 3.81 4.82 23.90
CA TRP A 11 4.08 4.52 22.49
C TRP A 11 4.14 5.78 21.62
N HIS A 12 3.24 6.74 21.88
CA HIS A 12 3.23 8.03 21.17
C HIS A 12 4.50 8.87 21.43
N GLN A 13 5.16 8.69 22.58
CA GLN A 13 6.36 9.45 22.94
C GLN A 13 7.64 8.82 22.39
N TYR A 14 7.69 7.50 22.24
CA TYR A 14 8.87 6.81 21.72
C TYR A 14 9.03 6.95 20.20
N PHE A 15 7.92 7.15 19.48
CA PHE A 15 7.84 7.06 18.02
C PHE A 15 7.46 8.39 17.32
N GLY A 16 7.56 9.53 18.01
CA GLY A 16 7.21 10.84 17.47
C GLY A 16 8.05 11.27 16.25
N PHE A 17 7.36 11.73 15.20
CA PHE A 17 7.83 12.44 14.00
C PHE A 17 8.68 11.70 12.95
N GLY A 18 9.09 10.44 13.19
CA GLY A 18 9.85 9.65 12.21
C GLY A 18 9.72 8.13 12.35
N ALA A 19 8.77 7.65 13.14
CA ALA A 19 8.54 6.22 13.29
C ALA A 19 7.72 5.64 12.14
N LEU A 20 8.00 4.36 11.85
CA LEU A 20 7.17 3.55 10.97
C LEU A 20 5.72 3.54 11.47
N PRO A 21 4.74 3.47 10.56
CA PRO A 21 3.34 3.36 10.94
C PRO A 21 3.12 2.05 11.71
N PHE A 22 2.20 2.05 12.67
CA PHE A 22 1.97 0.92 13.56
C PHE A 22 0.49 0.61 13.82
N GLN A 23 -0.44 1.46 13.35
CA GLN A 23 -1.87 1.30 13.56
C GLN A 23 -2.59 1.05 12.22
N PRO A 24 -2.89 -0.21 11.87
CA PRO A 24 -3.62 -0.49 10.64
C PRO A 24 -5.06 0.01 10.74
N VAL A 25 -5.50 0.70 9.70
CA VAL A 25 -6.90 0.97 9.39
C VAL A 25 -7.27 -0.02 8.31
N VAL A 26 -7.96 -1.09 8.70
CA VAL A 26 -8.36 -2.16 7.78
C VAL A 26 -9.52 -1.67 6.91
N VAL A 27 -9.38 -1.87 5.61
CA VAL A 27 -10.40 -1.59 4.60
C VAL A 27 -10.80 -2.93 3.99
N GLU A 28 -12.10 -3.24 4.09
CA GLU A 28 -12.66 -4.46 3.52
C GLU A 28 -12.72 -4.36 1.99
N ASP A 29 -12.95 -5.50 1.33
CA ASP A 29 -13.06 -5.55 -0.12
C ASP A 29 -14.22 -4.68 -0.62
N ASP A 30 -14.04 -4.05 -1.78
CA ASP A 30 -14.99 -3.11 -2.40
C ASP A 30 -15.36 -1.85 -1.57
N ASP A 31 -14.74 -1.63 -0.40
CA ASP A 31 -14.95 -0.43 0.41
C ASP A 31 -13.93 0.69 0.12
N SER A 32 -14.33 1.94 0.38
CA SER A 32 -13.45 3.10 0.42
C SER A 32 -13.40 3.72 1.81
N ILE A 33 -12.34 4.46 2.11
CA ILE A 33 -12.17 5.14 3.40
C ILE A 33 -11.47 6.48 3.28
N GLU A 34 -11.82 7.42 4.15
CA GLU A 34 -11.11 8.68 4.31
C GLU A 34 -9.96 8.54 5.33
N LEU A 35 -8.74 8.87 4.91
CA LEU A 35 -7.58 8.99 5.80
C LEU A 35 -6.64 10.09 5.31
N ALA A 36 -6.14 10.91 6.24
CA ALA A 36 -5.23 12.02 5.97
C ALA A 36 -5.76 13.06 4.96
N GLY A 37 -7.08 13.24 4.89
CA GLY A 37 -7.73 14.21 4.01
C GLY A 37 -7.87 13.75 2.55
N ALA A 38 -7.68 12.46 2.28
CA ALA A 38 -7.92 11.84 0.99
C ALA A 38 -8.86 10.63 1.16
N GLU A 39 -9.66 10.35 0.14
CA GLU A 39 -10.43 9.11 0.02
C GLU A 39 -9.60 8.06 -0.73
N TRP A 40 -9.64 6.82 -0.25
CA TRP A 40 -8.84 5.72 -0.77
C TRP A 40 -9.70 4.51 -1.06
N GLY A 41 -9.44 3.86 -2.19
CA GLY A 41 -10.18 2.68 -2.62
C GLY A 41 -11.43 3.01 -3.42
N PRO A 42 -12.22 1.98 -3.82
CA PRO A 42 -11.98 0.57 -3.53
C PRO A 42 -10.73 0.02 -4.21
N LEU A 43 -9.99 -0.85 -3.50
CA LEU A 43 -8.81 -1.53 -4.04
C LEU A 43 -9.22 -2.39 -5.24
N ARG A 44 -8.40 -2.39 -6.29
CA ARG A 44 -8.48 -3.37 -7.37
C ARG A 44 -7.15 -4.08 -7.45
N GLY A 45 -7.17 -5.37 -7.76
CA GLY A 45 -5.93 -6.08 -8.00
C GLY A 45 -6.18 -7.49 -8.48
N GLY A 46 -5.08 -8.15 -8.83
CA GLY A 46 -5.08 -9.55 -9.24
C GLY A 46 -3.74 -9.95 -9.84
N GLU A 47 -3.62 -11.24 -10.13
CA GLU A 47 -2.51 -11.77 -10.91
C GLU A 47 -2.59 -11.31 -12.38
N LEU A 48 -1.45 -10.94 -12.97
CA LEU A 48 -1.36 -10.65 -14.40
C LEU A 48 -1.16 -11.94 -15.21
N ASP A 49 -2.12 -12.25 -16.07
CA ASP A 49 -2.05 -13.42 -16.97
C ASP A 49 -1.02 -13.25 -18.11
N ASP A 50 -0.90 -12.03 -18.65
CA ASP A 50 0.01 -11.72 -19.75
C ASP A 50 1.24 -10.98 -19.25
N LEU A 51 2.33 -11.73 -19.13
CA LEU A 51 3.63 -11.25 -18.70
C LEU A 51 4.56 -10.94 -19.88
N SER A 52 4.04 -10.96 -21.11
CA SER A 52 4.84 -10.71 -22.30
C SER A 52 5.37 -9.28 -22.32
N GLY A 53 6.68 -9.14 -22.54
CA GLY A 53 7.36 -7.84 -22.54
C GLY A 53 7.81 -7.35 -21.16
N LEU A 54 7.59 -8.13 -20.09
CA LEU A 54 8.16 -7.87 -18.77
C LEU A 54 9.47 -8.65 -18.57
N ASP A 55 10.43 -8.04 -17.90
CA ASP A 55 11.69 -8.66 -17.51
C ASP A 55 11.53 -9.38 -16.16
N LEU A 56 11.03 -10.62 -16.17
CA LEU A 56 10.76 -11.40 -14.96
C LEU A 56 11.78 -12.53 -14.72
N PRO A 57 12.14 -12.81 -13.46
CA PRO A 57 12.88 -14.01 -13.12
C PRO A 57 12.01 -15.26 -13.31
N ASP A 58 12.66 -16.41 -13.57
CA ASP A 58 11.97 -17.70 -13.64
C ASP A 58 11.25 -18.02 -12.32
N GLY A 59 10.03 -18.56 -12.41
CA GLY A 59 9.21 -18.94 -11.24
C GLY A 59 8.65 -17.75 -10.46
N ALA A 60 8.44 -16.61 -11.12
CA ALA A 60 7.78 -15.46 -10.55
C ALA A 60 6.45 -15.14 -11.26
N THR A 61 5.51 -14.62 -10.49
CA THR A 61 4.26 -14.05 -10.96
C THR A 61 4.18 -12.56 -10.60
N VAL A 62 3.29 -11.83 -11.25
CA VAL A 62 3.08 -10.40 -11.00
C VAL A 62 1.68 -10.18 -10.46
N ILE A 63 1.61 -9.57 -9.28
CA ILE A 63 0.38 -9.06 -8.71
C ILE A 63 0.31 -7.57 -9.01
N ALA A 64 -0.65 -7.16 -9.82
CA ALA A 64 -0.89 -5.74 -10.11
C ALA A 64 -1.97 -5.21 -9.19
N VAL A 65 -1.72 -4.04 -8.59
CA VAL A 65 -2.65 -3.39 -7.68
C VAL A 65 -2.97 -1.98 -8.18
N GLY A 66 -4.26 -1.68 -8.25
CA GLY A 66 -4.83 -0.35 -8.47
C GLY A 66 -5.42 0.19 -7.16
N ILE A 67 -4.95 1.36 -6.71
CA ILE A 67 -5.51 2.06 -5.55
C ILE A 67 -6.06 3.41 -6.03
N PRO A 68 -7.39 3.54 -6.20
CA PRO A 68 -8.01 4.84 -6.43
C PRO A 68 -7.76 5.77 -5.24
N VAL A 69 -7.44 7.02 -5.54
CA VAL A 69 -7.20 8.08 -4.56
C VAL A 69 -7.93 9.33 -5.01
N ASP A 70 -8.83 9.86 -4.19
CA ASP A 70 -9.25 11.26 -4.27
C ASP A 70 -8.43 12.06 -3.24
N ALA A 71 -7.43 12.79 -3.73
CA ALA A 71 -6.52 13.56 -2.90
C ALA A 71 -7.10 14.90 -2.38
N GLY A 72 -8.37 15.17 -2.69
CA GLY A 72 -9.06 16.40 -2.30
C GLY A 72 -8.36 17.65 -2.83
N THR A 73 -8.47 18.76 -2.10
CA THR A 73 -7.94 20.06 -2.54
C THR A 73 -6.50 20.33 -2.13
N GLU A 74 -6.01 19.62 -1.11
CA GLU A 74 -4.67 19.84 -0.54
C GLU A 74 -3.61 18.91 -1.14
N GLY A 75 -4.03 17.85 -1.84
CA GLY A 75 -3.15 16.78 -2.28
C GLY A 75 -2.71 15.88 -1.13
N VAL A 76 -2.21 14.69 -1.46
CA VAL A 76 -1.72 13.72 -0.47
C VAL A 76 -0.34 13.20 -0.86
N SER A 77 0.46 12.85 0.15
CA SER A 77 1.79 12.25 -0.06
C SER A 77 1.82 10.90 0.63
N CYS A 78 2.49 9.93 0.04
CA CYS A 78 2.67 8.60 0.61
C CYS A 78 3.94 7.98 0.01
N GLN A 79 4.48 6.95 0.65
CA GLN A 79 5.45 6.07 0.01
C GLN A 79 4.74 5.10 -0.92
N ALA A 80 5.50 4.39 -1.76
CA ALA A 80 4.94 3.32 -2.56
C ALA A 80 4.29 2.25 -1.65
N PRO A 81 3.10 1.75 -1.99
CA PRO A 81 2.44 0.68 -1.25
C PRO A 81 3.32 -0.57 -1.13
N VAL A 82 3.04 -1.36 -0.10
CA VAL A 82 3.72 -2.62 0.19
C VAL A 82 2.72 -3.75 0.16
N LEU A 83 3.05 -4.83 -0.55
CA LEU A 83 2.28 -6.07 -0.53
C LEU A 83 2.77 -6.94 0.63
N VAL A 84 1.85 -7.50 1.41
CA VAL A 84 2.17 -8.33 2.57
C VAL A 84 1.42 -9.64 2.50
N ASP A 85 2.09 -10.77 2.61
CA ASP A 85 1.44 -12.09 2.69
C ASP A 85 0.85 -12.28 4.07
N GLN A 86 -0.47 -12.48 4.14
CA GLN A 86 -1.18 -12.63 5.41
C GLN A 86 -0.74 -13.86 6.20
N LYS A 87 -0.27 -14.92 5.51
CA LYS A 87 0.13 -16.18 6.15
C LYS A 87 1.48 -16.06 6.85
N THR A 88 2.44 -15.39 6.21
CA THR A 88 3.83 -15.36 6.69
C THR A 88 4.30 -14.00 7.19
N GLY A 89 3.61 -12.92 6.83
CA GLY A 89 4.06 -11.54 7.06
C GLY A 89 5.22 -11.13 6.15
N ARG A 90 5.53 -11.90 5.11
CA ARG A 90 6.55 -11.53 4.12
C ARG A 90 6.07 -10.31 3.33
N GLU A 91 6.98 -9.40 3.06
CA GLU A 91 6.69 -8.12 2.40
C GLU A 91 7.38 -8.02 1.05
N TRP A 92 6.70 -7.40 0.09
CA TRP A 92 7.24 -7.05 -1.22
C TRP A 92 7.03 -5.58 -1.50
N ARG A 93 8.07 -4.96 -2.05
CA ARG A 93 8.00 -3.61 -2.59
C ARG A 93 7.65 -3.69 -4.06
N THR A 94 7.13 -2.58 -4.59
CA THR A 94 6.92 -2.44 -6.02
C THR A 94 8.19 -2.76 -6.81
N ALA A 95 8.01 -3.37 -7.99
CA ALA A 95 9.08 -3.88 -8.84
C ALA A 95 8.99 -3.32 -10.27
N ARG A 96 8.27 -2.21 -10.49
CA ARG A 96 8.03 -1.62 -11.83
C ARG A 96 9.33 -1.48 -12.63
N SER A 97 10.36 -0.87 -12.05
CA SER A 97 11.62 -0.63 -12.75
C SER A 97 12.41 -1.92 -13.03
N GLU A 98 12.28 -2.89 -12.14
CA GLU A 98 12.95 -4.19 -12.17
C GLU A 98 12.36 -5.10 -13.25
N ILE A 99 11.07 -4.95 -13.55
CA ILE A 99 10.37 -5.68 -14.63
C ILE A 99 10.38 -4.94 -15.98
N GLY A 100 11.20 -3.89 -16.11
CA GLY A 100 11.37 -3.16 -17.37
C GLY A 100 10.30 -2.10 -17.65
N LEU A 101 9.38 -1.83 -16.71
CA LEU A 101 8.41 -0.74 -16.84
C LEU A 101 9.06 0.59 -16.46
N LEU A 102 9.02 1.55 -17.38
CA LEU A 102 9.50 2.90 -17.13
C LEU A 102 8.51 3.68 -16.27
N TYR A 103 9.02 4.71 -15.59
CA TYR A 103 8.18 5.68 -14.90
C TYR A 103 7.13 6.27 -15.84
N ASP A 104 5.88 6.29 -15.39
CA ASP A 104 4.76 6.92 -16.08
C ASP A 104 4.02 7.84 -15.09
N PRO A 105 3.88 9.15 -15.39
CA PRO A 105 3.16 10.07 -14.52
C PRO A 105 1.66 9.79 -14.43
N ASP A 106 1.07 9.12 -15.43
CA ASP A 106 -0.35 8.75 -15.44
C ASP A 106 -0.60 7.42 -14.69
N GLU A 107 0.45 6.66 -14.38
CA GLU A 107 0.41 5.43 -13.58
C GLU A 107 1.40 5.48 -12.38
N PRO A 108 1.20 6.43 -11.44
CA PRO A 108 2.14 6.63 -10.36
C PRO A 108 2.15 5.45 -9.37
N GLU A 109 3.33 5.02 -8.91
CA GLU A 109 3.46 3.98 -7.87
C GLU A 109 3.41 4.55 -6.44
N SER A 110 3.36 5.87 -6.31
CA SER A 110 3.32 6.59 -5.04
C SER A 110 2.56 7.89 -5.19
N CYS A 111 2.04 8.44 -4.10
CA CYS A 111 1.17 9.61 -4.16
C CYS A 111 1.85 10.84 -4.76
N VAL A 112 1.16 11.49 -5.67
CA VAL A 112 1.63 12.72 -6.31
C VAL A 112 1.17 13.92 -5.50
N LYS A 113 2.06 14.44 -4.65
CA LYS A 113 1.74 15.52 -3.69
C LYS A 113 1.07 16.76 -4.29
N ILE A 114 1.40 17.10 -5.53
CA ILE A 114 0.89 18.30 -6.20
C ILE A 114 -0.49 18.07 -6.84
N ASP A 115 -0.84 16.81 -7.07
CA ASP A 115 -2.09 16.45 -7.71
C ASP A 115 -3.24 16.56 -6.71
N LYS A 116 -4.39 16.92 -7.27
CA LYS A 116 -5.62 17.22 -6.55
C LYS A 116 -6.75 16.48 -7.25
N GLY A 117 -7.74 16.05 -6.48
CA GLY A 117 -8.81 15.21 -6.99
C GLY A 117 -8.34 13.79 -7.27
N GLU A 118 -9.01 13.15 -8.23
CA GLU A 118 -8.92 11.72 -8.47
C GLU A 118 -7.70 11.33 -9.31
N TYR A 119 -6.97 10.32 -8.85
CA TYR A 119 -5.98 9.56 -9.62
C TYR A 119 -5.95 8.11 -9.12
N GLU A 120 -5.18 7.26 -9.79
CA GLU A 120 -5.00 5.87 -9.38
C GLU A 120 -3.52 5.55 -9.23
N LEU A 121 -3.16 4.91 -8.12
CA LEU A 121 -1.84 4.30 -7.98
C LEU A 121 -1.83 2.95 -8.68
N ILE A 122 -0.86 2.71 -9.55
CA ILE A 122 -0.67 1.42 -10.23
C ILE A 122 0.64 0.81 -9.77
N VAL A 123 0.56 -0.29 -9.01
CA VAL A 123 1.68 -0.83 -8.25
C VAL A 123 1.87 -2.32 -8.56
N PRO A 124 2.86 -2.68 -9.41
CA PRO A 124 3.18 -4.06 -9.71
C PRO A 124 4.13 -4.67 -8.67
N PHE A 125 3.78 -5.84 -8.14
CA PHE A 125 4.60 -6.62 -7.24
C PHE A 125 5.04 -7.92 -7.90
N VAL A 126 6.34 -8.23 -7.85
CA VAL A 126 6.86 -9.52 -8.30
C VAL A 126 6.98 -10.44 -7.09
N VAL A 127 6.23 -11.54 -7.11
CA VAL A 127 6.26 -12.56 -6.06
C VAL A 127 6.63 -13.91 -6.66
N PRO A 128 7.21 -14.84 -5.87
CA PRO A 128 7.37 -16.22 -6.32
C PRO A 128 6.01 -16.85 -6.66
N ASP A 129 5.99 -17.72 -7.67
CA ASP A 129 4.78 -18.39 -8.18
C ASP A 129 4.12 -19.38 -7.19
N ASP A 130 4.81 -19.72 -6.11
CA ASP A 130 4.29 -20.55 -5.00
C ASP A 130 3.53 -19.76 -3.93
N VAL A 131 3.41 -18.44 -4.09
CA VAL A 131 2.72 -17.55 -3.15
C VAL A 131 1.32 -17.22 -3.66
N GLU A 132 0.31 -17.87 -3.09
CA GLU A 132 -1.09 -17.76 -3.52
C GLU A 132 -1.93 -16.71 -2.74
N GLY A 133 -1.32 -15.97 -1.80
CA GLY A 133 -2.07 -15.09 -0.90
C GLY A 133 -2.88 -15.84 0.19
N PRO A 134 -3.88 -15.19 0.82
CA PRO A 134 -4.34 -13.82 0.57
C PRO A 134 -3.28 -12.79 1.00
N PHE A 135 -3.41 -11.57 0.47
CA PHE A 135 -2.47 -10.48 0.72
C PHE A 135 -3.13 -9.30 1.44
N TRP A 136 -2.30 -8.48 2.05
CA TRP A 136 -2.64 -7.10 2.39
C TRP A 136 -1.89 -6.14 1.47
N VAL A 137 -2.52 -5.03 1.15
CA VAL A 137 -1.86 -3.88 0.53
C VAL A 137 -1.81 -2.75 1.56
N ASP A 138 -0.62 -2.45 2.02
CA ASP A 138 -0.38 -1.42 3.04
C ASP A 138 0.00 -0.10 2.37
N VAL A 139 -0.75 0.95 2.66
CA VAL A 139 -0.49 2.32 2.18
C VAL A 139 -0.30 3.24 3.37
N TRP A 140 0.78 4.02 3.37
CA TRP A 140 1.06 4.97 4.44
C TRP A 140 0.99 6.42 3.97
N PRO A 141 -0.17 7.08 4.14
CA PRO A 141 -0.31 8.50 3.88
C PRO A 141 0.47 9.33 4.90
N GLN A 142 1.21 10.33 4.42
CA GLN A 142 1.82 11.35 5.25
C GLN A 142 0.73 12.13 5.98
N LYS A 143 1.04 12.61 7.19
CA LYS A 143 0.09 13.25 8.12
C LYS A 143 -1.00 12.33 8.69
N ALA A 144 -1.00 11.02 8.39
CA ALA A 144 -1.86 10.04 9.08
C ALA A 144 -1.42 9.72 10.52
N GLY A 145 -0.34 10.35 11.02
CA GLY A 145 0.23 10.03 12.33
C GLY A 145 0.82 8.62 12.34
N GLY A 146 0.41 7.80 13.31
CA GLY A 146 0.83 6.40 13.43
C GLY A 146 -0.01 5.43 12.58
N SER A 147 -1.04 5.94 11.88
CA SER A 147 -1.98 5.13 11.12
C SER A 147 -1.51 4.89 9.68
N PHE A 148 -1.90 3.75 9.14
CA PHE A 148 -1.75 3.38 7.73
C PHE A 148 -2.98 2.61 7.27
N LEU A 149 -3.25 2.61 5.97
CA LEU A 149 -4.32 1.83 5.36
C LEU A 149 -3.83 0.42 5.12
N ARG A 150 -4.72 -0.56 5.34
CA ARG A 150 -4.48 -1.97 5.04
C ARG A 150 -5.70 -2.49 4.28
N PHE A 151 -5.55 -2.68 2.98
CA PHE A 151 -6.59 -3.28 2.14
C PHE A 151 -6.41 -4.79 2.10
N SER A 152 -7.52 -5.53 2.11
CA SER A 152 -7.51 -6.95 1.74
C SER A 152 -7.35 -7.11 0.23
N LEU A 153 -6.64 -8.16 -0.19
CA LEU A 153 -6.51 -8.54 -1.60
C LEU A 153 -6.53 -10.06 -1.71
N GLU A 154 -7.53 -10.57 -2.43
CA GLU A 154 -7.57 -11.93 -2.95
C GLU A 154 -7.08 -11.88 -4.42
N PRO A 155 -5.94 -12.51 -4.75
CA PRO A 155 -5.30 -12.42 -6.06
C PRO A 155 -6.03 -13.16 -7.19
#